data_AF-L8HA04-F1
#
_entry.id   AF-L8HA04-F1
#
_cell.length_a   1.000
_cell.length_b   1.000
_cell.length_c   1.000
_cell.angle_alpha   90.00
_cell.angle_beta   90.00
_cell.angle_gamma   90.00
#
_symmetry.space_group_name_H-M   'P 1'
#
loop_
_entity.id
_entity.type
_entity.pdbx_description
1 polymer ?
#
loop_
_entity_poly.entity_id
_entity_poly.type
_entity_poly.pdbx_seq_one_letter_code
_entity_poly.pdbx_strand_id
1 'polypeptide(L)'
;MEEPAAPSAATLNINLGILGHVDSGKTSLAKALSTLASTAAFDKNPQSKQRGITLDLGFSAFTTDPSPRLRDAGYDQVQYTLVDCPGHASLIRTIIGGAQIMDLALLVIDAVKGIQTQTAECLVIAEMTTDRLLMVLNKTDMLPADNRAAHVKKAEERVRRGLKGTKFAEAPMVAVAACPGAEEGAPPLGITQLIDTLREMTELPRRSADGPFLLSVDHCFPVKGQGTVLTGTVLSGSVKVNDTIELPELKVQKKVKSLQVFHKPVPSAKQGDRVGMCVTQLDSKLLERGLAATPGSVVTMTSAIAALRRIKYFKQPILNRTKFHVTVGHTTVMATPLFFSLPTGAPQESAQLPTTFDFSHEYLRQDEMLASTREHRVGQQWALLRFEKPITCPPNSLLIGSRLDTDIHSSACRIAFYGRLLGAADSPDQGLKLYKHKQREGVIDRVQDEYTVIGRGFFKKETDLTIFLGLKVEASTGEVGVLESPFGKTGKFKVHFPQGVPKDPKAKLHLKYRTFFLASDKRKIAQ
;
A
#
# COMPACT_ATOMS: atom_id res chain seq x y z
N MET A 1 -0.79 -51.18 25.84
CA MET A 1 -0.97 -50.72 24.46
C MET A 1 -1.64 -49.37 24.59
N GLU A 2 -0.88 -48.29 24.50
CA GLU A 2 -1.45 -46.94 24.44
C GLU A 2 -2.25 -46.85 23.14
N GLU A 3 -3.52 -46.45 23.24
CA GLU A 3 -4.32 -46.09 22.07
C GLU A 3 -3.55 -45.03 21.27
N PRO A 4 -3.46 -45.17 19.93
CA PRO A 4 -2.88 -44.11 19.11
C PRO A 4 -3.75 -42.86 19.30
N ALA A 5 -3.13 -41.77 19.76
CA ALA A 5 -3.77 -40.47 19.87
C ALA A 5 -4.48 -40.16 18.55
N ALA A 6 -5.79 -39.91 18.62
CA ALA A 6 -6.59 -39.58 17.45
C ALA A 6 -5.89 -38.46 16.65
N PRO A 7 -5.80 -38.55 15.31
CA PRO A 7 -5.18 -37.50 14.52
C PRO A 7 -5.88 -36.19 14.86
N SER A 8 -5.11 -35.20 15.33
CA SER A 8 -5.66 -33.90 15.72
C SER A 8 -6.43 -33.33 14.52
N ALA A 9 -7.74 -33.12 14.67
CA ALA A 9 -8.59 -32.58 13.61
C ALA A 9 -7.93 -31.37 12.95
N ALA A 10 -7.75 -31.43 11.64
CA ALA A 10 -6.99 -30.42 10.91
C ALA A 10 -7.83 -29.14 10.82
N THR A 11 -7.47 -28.11 11.59
CA THR A 11 -8.17 -26.81 11.59
C THR A 11 -7.47 -25.82 10.67
N LEU A 12 -8.22 -25.26 9.72
CA LEU A 12 -7.75 -24.16 8.89
C LEU A 12 -8.08 -22.82 9.55
N ASN A 13 -7.08 -22.04 9.96
CA ASN A 13 -7.31 -20.66 10.41
C ASN A 13 -7.42 -19.72 9.20
N ILE A 14 -8.41 -18.82 9.17
CA ILE A 14 -8.58 -17.74 8.18
C ILE A 14 -8.69 -16.41 8.94
N ASN A 15 -7.87 -15.44 8.58
CA ASN A 15 -7.92 -14.11 9.20
C ASN A 15 -8.94 -13.24 8.46
N LEU A 16 -10.04 -12.91 9.12
CA LEU A 16 -11.15 -12.15 8.59
C LEU A 16 -11.16 -10.72 9.14
N GLY A 17 -10.85 -9.76 8.30
CA GLY A 17 -10.91 -8.34 8.64
C GLY A 17 -12.31 -7.80 8.74
N ILE A 18 -12.58 -6.96 9.75
CA ILE A 18 -13.82 -6.19 9.82
C ILE A 18 -13.48 -4.71 9.65
N LEU A 19 -13.83 -4.16 8.49
CA LEU A 19 -13.54 -2.79 8.07
C LEU A 19 -14.84 -1.98 7.94
N GLY A 20 -14.76 -0.66 8.02
CA GLY A 20 -15.93 0.21 7.88
C GLY A 20 -15.87 1.50 8.69
N HIS A 21 -16.85 2.38 8.46
CA HIS A 21 -16.94 3.69 9.11
C HIS A 21 -17.14 3.61 10.63
N VAL A 22 -16.93 4.72 11.34
CA VAL A 22 -17.31 4.85 12.76
C VAL A 22 -18.80 4.54 12.92
N ASP A 23 -19.17 3.82 13.97
CA ASP A 23 -20.56 3.45 14.27
C ASP A 23 -21.29 2.64 13.20
N SER A 24 -20.60 2.03 12.22
CA SER A 24 -21.25 1.08 11.29
C SER A 24 -21.64 -0.25 11.95
N GLY A 25 -21.20 -0.47 13.19
CA GLY A 25 -21.49 -1.67 13.97
C GLY A 25 -20.49 -2.83 13.77
N LYS A 26 -19.22 -2.52 13.46
CA LYS A 26 -18.13 -3.51 13.32
C LYS A 26 -17.97 -4.40 14.55
N THR A 27 -17.81 -3.80 15.73
CA THR A 27 -17.64 -4.54 16.98
C THR A 27 -18.91 -5.30 17.39
N SER A 28 -20.09 -4.73 17.13
CA SER A 28 -21.36 -5.44 17.34
C SER A 28 -21.46 -6.67 16.44
N LEU A 29 -21.07 -6.56 15.17
CA LEU A 29 -21.01 -7.68 14.24
C LEU A 29 -19.96 -8.72 14.68
N ALA A 30 -18.79 -8.27 15.13
CA ALA A 30 -17.76 -9.15 15.68
C ALA A 30 -18.29 -9.94 16.88
N LYS A 31 -19.00 -9.30 17.82
CA LYS A 31 -19.66 -9.95 18.95
C LYS A 31 -20.71 -10.97 18.49
N ALA A 32 -21.56 -10.61 17.52
CA ALA A 32 -22.61 -11.49 17.01
C ALA A 32 -22.07 -12.74 16.29
N LEU A 33 -20.88 -12.64 15.68
CA LEU A 33 -20.21 -13.77 15.02
C LEU A 33 -19.37 -14.63 15.97
N SER A 34 -18.81 -14.05 17.03
CA SER A 34 -17.78 -14.70 17.84
C SER A 34 -18.37 -15.76 18.77
N THR A 35 -17.73 -16.93 18.81
CA THR A 35 -17.96 -17.94 19.86
C THR A 35 -16.79 -17.99 20.86
N LEU A 36 -15.62 -17.48 20.48
CA LEU A 36 -14.40 -17.43 21.28
C LEU A 36 -13.83 -16.01 21.27
N ALA A 37 -13.50 -15.47 22.46
CA ALA A 37 -12.85 -14.15 22.60
C ALA A 37 -11.33 -14.30 22.75
N SER A 38 -10.53 -13.44 22.10
CA SER A 38 -9.07 -13.40 22.25
C SER A 38 -8.59 -12.04 22.79
N THR A 39 -7.32 -11.69 22.54
CA THR A 39 -6.66 -10.46 23.00
C THR A 39 -7.40 -9.21 22.50
N ALA A 40 -7.59 -8.23 23.39
CA ALA A 40 -8.24 -6.94 23.10
C ALA A 40 -9.66 -7.02 22.48
N ALA A 41 -10.32 -8.19 22.52
CA ALA A 41 -11.67 -8.35 22.00
C ALA A 41 -12.68 -7.43 22.69
N PHE A 42 -13.65 -6.93 21.92
CA PHE A 42 -14.85 -6.28 22.42
C PHE A 42 -14.61 -5.05 23.29
N ASP A 43 -13.61 -4.24 22.92
CA ASP A 43 -13.29 -2.98 23.60
C ASP A 43 -13.06 -3.16 25.12
N LYS A 44 -12.40 -4.25 25.55
CA LYS A 44 -12.12 -4.50 26.97
C LYS A 44 -11.25 -3.41 27.63
N ASN A 45 -10.47 -2.67 26.86
CA ASN A 45 -9.62 -1.57 27.35
C ASN A 45 -10.48 -0.44 27.96
N PRO A 46 -10.22 0.01 29.20
CA PRO A 46 -10.95 1.11 29.84
C PRO A 46 -11.05 2.37 28.98
N GLN A 47 -10.01 2.70 28.21
CA GLN A 47 -10.01 3.88 27.32
C GLN A 47 -10.96 3.71 26.12
N SER A 48 -11.08 2.51 25.56
CA SER A 48 -12.03 2.21 24.48
C SER A 48 -13.47 2.28 24.97
N LYS A 49 -13.74 1.77 26.18
CA LYS A 49 -15.06 1.88 26.82
C LYS A 49 -15.46 3.32 27.12
N GLN A 50 -14.54 4.12 27.67
CA GLN A 50 -14.80 5.53 27.98
C GLN A 50 -15.08 6.37 26.72
N ARG A 51 -14.42 6.06 25.61
CA ARG A 51 -14.59 6.78 24.35
C ARG A 51 -15.67 6.20 23.43
N GLY A 52 -16.20 5.02 23.76
CA GLY A 52 -17.17 4.30 22.93
C GLY A 52 -16.64 3.91 21.55
N ILE A 53 -15.32 3.80 21.37
CA ILE A 53 -14.69 3.48 20.08
C ILE A 53 -13.57 2.45 20.26
N THR A 54 -13.43 1.57 19.26
CA THR A 54 -12.30 0.65 19.12
C THR A 54 -11.03 1.44 18.83
N LEU A 55 -10.02 1.30 19.71
CA LEU A 55 -8.75 2.03 19.63
C LEU A 55 -7.61 1.16 19.06
N ASP A 56 -7.71 -0.15 19.24
CA ASP A 56 -6.73 -1.15 18.81
C ASP A 56 -7.41 -2.26 17.99
N LEU A 57 -6.62 -3.09 17.31
CA LEU A 57 -7.10 -4.31 16.65
C LEU A 57 -7.66 -5.27 17.70
N GLY A 58 -8.97 -5.51 17.64
CA GLY A 58 -9.64 -6.51 18.46
C GLY A 58 -9.57 -7.87 17.80
N PHE A 59 -9.21 -8.91 18.55
CA PHE A 59 -9.14 -10.27 18.03
C PHE A 59 -10.18 -11.17 18.70
N SER A 60 -11.00 -11.83 17.90
CA SER A 60 -11.92 -12.87 18.34
C SER A 60 -11.98 -13.98 17.31
N ALA A 61 -12.68 -15.06 17.59
CA ALA A 61 -12.78 -16.18 16.66
C ALA A 61 -14.12 -16.89 16.74
N PHE A 62 -14.46 -17.58 15.65
CA PHE A 62 -15.52 -18.57 15.63
C PHE A 62 -15.14 -19.70 14.66
N THR A 63 -15.81 -20.83 14.80
CA THR A 63 -15.54 -22.02 14.00
C THR A 63 -16.77 -22.43 13.22
N THR A 64 -16.57 -22.91 12.01
CA THR A 64 -17.63 -23.44 11.16
C THR A 64 -17.20 -24.76 10.55
N ASP A 65 -18.19 -25.48 10.04
CA ASP A 65 -17.93 -26.60 9.15
C ASP A 65 -17.27 -26.15 7.84
N PRO A 66 -16.29 -26.90 7.32
CA PRO A 66 -15.65 -26.62 6.05
C PRO A 66 -16.62 -26.71 4.87
N SER A 67 -16.39 -25.91 3.83
CA SER A 67 -17.02 -26.12 2.52
C SER A 67 -16.55 -27.46 1.92
N PRO A 68 -17.30 -28.08 1.00
CA PRO A 68 -16.89 -29.35 0.38
C PRO A 68 -15.45 -29.31 -0.17
N ARG A 69 -15.07 -28.20 -0.81
CA ARG A 69 -13.72 -27.96 -1.34
C ARG A 69 -12.62 -28.00 -0.27
N LEU A 70 -12.90 -27.49 0.93
CA LEU A 70 -11.93 -27.48 2.03
C LEU A 70 -11.88 -28.84 2.74
N ARG A 71 -12.97 -29.60 2.74
CA ARG A 71 -12.95 -31.01 3.18
C ARG A 71 -12.07 -31.87 2.28
N ASP A 72 -12.20 -31.70 0.97
CA ASP A 72 -11.37 -32.41 -0.01
C ASP A 72 -9.88 -32.07 0.14
N ALA A 73 -9.56 -30.88 0.66
CA ALA A 73 -8.20 -30.45 1.01
C ALA A 73 -7.69 -31.00 2.36
N GLY A 74 -8.48 -31.84 3.05
CA GLY A 74 -8.10 -32.52 4.29
C GLY A 74 -8.33 -31.72 5.57
N TYR A 75 -9.21 -30.70 5.55
CA TYR A 75 -9.57 -29.94 6.76
C TYR A 75 -10.94 -30.37 7.32
N ASP A 76 -10.99 -30.59 8.62
CA ASP A 76 -12.21 -31.00 9.33
C ASP A 76 -13.02 -29.80 9.84
N GLN A 77 -12.32 -28.68 10.10
CA GLN A 77 -12.89 -27.48 10.69
C GLN A 77 -12.24 -26.23 10.11
N VAL A 78 -13.04 -25.19 9.89
CA VAL A 78 -12.54 -23.87 9.53
C VAL A 78 -12.73 -22.96 10.72
N GLN A 79 -11.68 -22.23 11.07
CA GLN A 79 -11.70 -21.22 12.10
C GLN A 79 -11.48 -19.85 11.49
N TYR A 80 -12.38 -18.92 11.75
CA TYR A 80 -12.24 -17.54 11.35
C TYR A 80 -11.76 -16.73 12.55
N THR A 81 -10.55 -16.17 12.44
CA THR A 81 -10.03 -15.19 13.38
C THR A 81 -10.44 -13.81 12.90
N LEU A 82 -11.36 -13.19 13.63
CA LEU A 82 -11.86 -11.84 13.39
C LEU A 82 -10.80 -10.81 13.80
N VAL A 83 -10.49 -9.89 12.88
CA VAL A 83 -9.62 -8.74 13.10
C VAL A 83 -10.48 -7.49 13.06
N ASP A 84 -11.01 -7.08 14.21
CA ASP A 84 -11.85 -5.88 14.34
C ASP A 84 -10.99 -4.62 14.24
N CYS A 85 -11.15 -3.88 13.15
CA CYS A 85 -10.37 -2.68 12.91
C CYS A 85 -11.06 -1.42 13.44
N PRO A 86 -10.29 -0.45 13.95
CA PRO A 86 -10.86 0.81 14.39
C PRO A 86 -11.52 1.55 13.22
N GLY A 87 -12.65 2.23 13.46
CA GLY A 87 -13.34 3.02 12.42
C GLY A 87 -12.94 4.49 12.35
N HIS A 88 -12.26 4.99 13.39
CA HIS A 88 -11.98 6.43 13.54
C HIS A 88 -10.89 6.88 12.58
N ALA A 89 -11.07 8.07 11.99
CA ALA A 89 -10.16 8.60 10.97
C ALA A 89 -8.71 8.76 11.47
N SER A 90 -8.49 9.06 12.75
CA SER A 90 -7.14 9.15 13.34
C SER A 90 -6.41 7.81 13.43
N LEU A 91 -7.11 6.68 13.31
CA LEU A 91 -6.57 5.34 13.53
C LEU A 91 -6.28 4.59 12.22
N ILE A 92 -6.22 5.32 11.10
CA ILE A 92 -5.94 4.74 9.77
C ILE A 92 -4.63 3.94 9.71
N ARG A 93 -3.61 4.32 10.51
CA ARG A 93 -2.34 3.58 10.60
C ARG A 93 -2.57 2.15 11.13
N THR A 94 -3.41 2.00 12.15
CA THR A 94 -3.80 0.71 12.72
C THR A 94 -4.59 -0.13 11.71
N ILE A 95 -5.49 0.50 10.94
CA ILE A 95 -6.24 -0.19 9.87
C ILE A 95 -5.29 -0.75 8.81
N ILE A 96 -4.28 0.03 8.40
CA ILE A 96 -3.31 -0.40 7.39
C ILE A 96 -2.48 -1.60 7.89
N GLY A 97 -2.02 -1.57 9.16
CA GLY A 97 -1.30 -2.70 9.76
C GLY A 97 -2.17 -3.95 9.87
N GLY A 98 -3.43 -3.79 10.31
CA GLY A 98 -4.40 -4.88 10.39
C GLY A 98 -4.79 -5.45 9.03
N ALA A 99 -4.83 -4.64 7.98
CA ALA A 99 -5.22 -5.11 6.65
C ALA A 99 -4.20 -6.08 6.04
N GLN A 100 -2.93 -6.00 6.44
CA GLN A 100 -1.88 -6.89 5.91
C GLN A 100 -1.94 -8.32 6.45
N ILE A 101 -2.65 -8.54 7.56
CA ILE A 101 -2.81 -9.87 8.17
C ILE A 101 -4.08 -10.59 7.69
N MET A 102 -4.93 -9.94 6.90
CA MET A 102 -6.25 -10.44 6.48
C MET A 102 -6.16 -11.30 5.22
N ASP A 103 -6.80 -12.47 5.24
CA ASP A 103 -7.03 -13.28 4.05
C ASP A 103 -8.31 -12.82 3.31
N LEU A 104 -9.32 -12.42 4.08
CA LEU A 104 -10.64 -11.96 3.62
C LEU A 104 -11.06 -10.73 4.41
N ALA A 105 -11.85 -9.84 3.80
CA ALA A 105 -12.38 -8.66 4.47
C ALA A 105 -13.92 -8.60 4.42
N LEU A 106 -14.52 -8.15 5.52
CA LEU A 106 -15.89 -7.67 5.63
C LEU A 106 -15.88 -6.15 5.59
N LEU A 107 -16.62 -5.54 4.67
CA LEU A 107 -16.84 -4.09 4.68
C LEU A 107 -18.24 -3.79 5.21
N VAL A 108 -18.30 -3.35 6.47
CA VAL A 108 -19.54 -3.05 7.19
C VAL A 108 -20.00 -1.63 6.85
N ILE A 109 -21.18 -1.55 6.27
CA ILE A 109 -21.84 -0.32 5.83
C ILE A 109 -23.16 -0.18 6.58
N ASP A 110 -23.41 1.00 7.13
CA ASP A 110 -24.72 1.35 7.69
C ASP A 110 -25.73 1.47 6.53
N ALA A 111 -26.77 0.64 6.55
CA ALA A 111 -27.75 0.56 5.46
C ALA A 111 -28.52 1.88 5.26
N VAL A 112 -28.65 2.71 6.29
CA VAL A 112 -29.31 4.02 6.23
C VAL A 112 -28.38 5.06 5.62
N LYS A 113 -27.12 5.11 6.08
CA LYS A 113 -26.15 6.14 5.67
C LYS A 113 -25.46 5.84 4.33
N GLY A 114 -25.26 4.57 4.00
CA GLY A 114 -24.51 4.11 2.82
C GLY A 114 -23.01 4.37 2.92
N ILE A 115 -22.33 4.50 1.76
CA ILE A 115 -20.88 4.75 1.71
C ILE A 115 -20.54 6.13 2.29
N GLN A 116 -19.66 6.12 3.30
CA GLN A 116 -19.10 7.32 3.94
C GLN A 116 -17.59 7.43 3.65
N THR A 117 -16.95 8.52 4.08
CA THR A 117 -15.53 8.82 3.78
C THR A 117 -14.58 7.68 4.17
N GLN A 118 -14.70 7.17 5.39
CA GLN A 118 -13.88 6.07 5.91
C GLN A 118 -14.23 4.73 5.26
N THR A 119 -15.48 4.54 4.82
CA THR A 119 -15.85 3.37 4.01
C THR A 119 -15.07 3.36 2.69
N ALA A 120 -14.92 4.53 2.05
CA ALA A 120 -14.13 4.64 0.83
C ALA A 120 -12.62 4.40 1.09
N GLU A 121 -12.06 4.92 2.19
CA GLU A 121 -10.67 4.62 2.59
C GLU A 121 -10.47 3.13 2.89
N CYS A 122 -11.41 2.48 3.57
CA CYS A 122 -11.38 1.05 3.85
C CYS A 122 -11.48 0.20 2.57
N LEU A 123 -12.34 0.61 1.62
CA LEU A 123 -12.45 -0.05 0.31
C LEU A 123 -11.12 0.00 -0.45
N VAL A 124 -10.46 1.16 -0.42
CA VAL A 124 -9.13 1.36 -1.00
C VAL A 124 -8.11 0.43 -0.34
N ILE A 125 -8.09 0.33 1.00
CA ILE A 125 -7.20 -0.58 1.73
C ILE A 125 -7.49 -2.04 1.39
N ALA A 126 -8.75 -2.47 1.37
CA ALA A 126 -9.14 -3.81 0.98
C ALA A 126 -8.71 -4.12 -0.47
N GLU A 127 -8.81 -3.15 -1.38
CA GLU A 127 -8.39 -3.31 -2.78
C GLU A 127 -6.89 -3.63 -2.90
N MET A 128 -6.08 -3.20 -1.93
CA MET A 128 -4.63 -3.45 -1.91
C MET A 128 -4.24 -4.74 -1.21
N THR A 129 -5.06 -5.20 -0.27
CA THR A 129 -4.64 -6.19 0.74
C THR A 129 -5.33 -7.54 0.60
N THR A 130 -6.59 -7.57 0.19
CA THR A 130 -7.38 -8.82 0.13
C THR A 130 -7.97 -9.04 -1.25
N ASP A 131 -7.95 -10.26 -1.78
CA ASP A 131 -8.54 -10.55 -3.11
C ASP A 131 -10.06 -10.68 -3.08
N ARG A 132 -10.62 -10.94 -1.90
CA ARG A 132 -12.05 -11.12 -1.67
C ARG A 132 -12.55 -10.11 -0.66
N LEU A 133 -13.77 -9.63 -0.88
CA LEU A 133 -14.48 -8.69 -0.02
C LEU A 133 -15.94 -9.11 0.05
N LEU A 134 -16.50 -9.19 1.26
CA LEU A 134 -17.92 -9.39 1.49
C LEU A 134 -18.50 -8.10 2.08
N MET A 135 -19.52 -7.56 1.43
CA MET A 135 -20.16 -6.32 1.88
C MET A 135 -21.26 -6.66 2.88
N VAL A 136 -21.28 -5.97 4.01
CA VAL A 136 -22.28 -6.19 5.06
C VAL A 136 -23.10 -4.94 5.25
N LEU A 137 -24.37 -4.96 4.84
CA LEU A 137 -25.32 -3.88 5.07
C LEU A 137 -25.94 -4.05 6.45
N ASN A 138 -25.39 -3.37 7.45
CA ASN A 138 -25.80 -3.47 8.84
C ASN A 138 -26.90 -2.46 9.20
N LYS A 139 -27.56 -2.66 10.33
CA LYS A 139 -28.66 -1.83 10.86
C LYS A 139 -29.92 -1.83 10.00
N THR A 140 -30.25 -2.98 9.41
CA THR A 140 -31.48 -3.12 8.61
C THR A 140 -32.75 -2.98 9.44
N ASP A 141 -32.66 -3.14 10.76
CA ASP A 141 -33.74 -2.90 11.73
C ASP A 141 -34.19 -1.43 11.77
N MET A 142 -33.26 -0.49 11.55
CA MET A 142 -33.56 0.95 11.50
C MET A 142 -34.35 1.38 10.25
N LEU A 143 -34.45 0.50 9.25
CA LEU A 143 -35.28 0.76 8.06
C LEU A 143 -36.76 0.49 8.37
N PRO A 144 -37.69 1.30 7.80
CA PRO A 144 -39.13 1.13 8.01
C PRO A 144 -39.59 -0.29 7.72
N ALA A 145 -40.31 -0.91 8.65
CA ALA A 145 -40.71 -2.31 8.58
C ALA A 145 -41.53 -2.62 7.31
N ASP A 146 -42.50 -1.76 6.98
CA ASP A 146 -43.45 -1.95 5.88
C ASP A 146 -42.77 -2.08 4.50
N ASN A 147 -41.63 -1.41 4.31
CA ASN A 147 -40.91 -1.36 3.02
C ASN A 147 -39.44 -1.75 3.14
N ARG A 148 -39.06 -2.47 4.20
CA ARG A 148 -37.65 -2.75 4.53
C ARG A 148 -36.89 -3.39 3.37
N ALA A 149 -37.47 -4.40 2.72
CA ALA A 149 -36.85 -5.09 1.60
C ALA A 149 -36.56 -4.16 0.40
N ALA A 150 -37.48 -3.25 0.08
CA ALA A 150 -37.29 -2.27 -0.99
C ALA A 150 -36.19 -1.26 -0.64
N HIS A 151 -36.13 -0.81 0.61
CA HIS A 151 -35.06 0.08 1.09
C HIS A 151 -33.68 -0.57 1.08
N VAL A 152 -33.57 -1.84 1.50
CA VAL A 152 -32.32 -2.62 1.42
C VAL A 152 -31.86 -2.74 -0.02
N LYS A 153 -32.74 -3.10 -0.96
CA LYS A 153 -32.40 -3.18 -2.39
C LYS A 153 -31.89 -1.85 -2.94
N LYS A 154 -32.53 -0.73 -2.58
CA LYS A 154 -32.08 0.61 -2.97
C LYS A 154 -30.70 0.96 -2.38
N ALA A 155 -30.43 0.54 -1.15
CA ALA A 155 -29.12 0.70 -0.52
C ALA A 155 -28.05 -0.12 -1.23
N GLU A 156 -28.34 -1.39 -1.58
CA GLU A 156 -27.45 -2.25 -2.37
C GLU A 156 -27.12 -1.62 -3.73
N GLU A 157 -28.11 -1.14 -4.47
CA GLU A 157 -27.90 -0.48 -5.77
C GLU A 157 -27.01 0.77 -5.64
N ARG A 158 -27.19 1.56 -4.57
CA ARG A 158 -26.35 2.73 -4.28
C ARG A 158 -24.91 2.31 -3.99
N VAL A 159 -24.70 1.27 -3.17
CA VAL A 159 -23.37 0.75 -2.86
C VAL A 159 -22.70 0.18 -4.11
N ARG A 160 -23.43 -0.63 -4.90
CA ARG A 160 -22.94 -1.25 -6.15
C ARG A 160 -22.51 -0.21 -7.19
N ARG A 161 -23.21 0.93 -7.29
CA ARG A 161 -22.73 2.06 -8.11
C ARG A 161 -21.40 2.63 -7.64
N GLY A 162 -21.15 2.68 -6.32
CA GLY A 162 -19.89 3.13 -5.75
C GLY A 162 -18.71 2.18 -5.98
N LEU A 163 -18.99 0.88 -6.15
CA LEU A 163 -17.98 -0.16 -6.43
C LEU A 163 -17.57 -0.23 -7.91
N LYS A 164 -18.31 0.41 -8.82
CA LYS A 164 -17.99 0.38 -10.26
C LYS A 164 -16.56 0.86 -10.52
N GLY A 165 -15.77 0.02 -11.20
CA GLY A 165 -14.38 0.32 -11.56
C GLY A 165 -13.35 0.02 -10.46
N THR A 166 -13.76 -0.70 -9.41
CA THR A 166 -12.88 -1.37 -8.43
C THR A 166 -12.83 -2.86 -8.71
N LYS A 167 -11.87 -3.58 -8.11
CA LYS A 167 -11.81 -5.05 -8.21
C LYS A 167 -13.00 -5.79 -7.57
N PHE A 168 -13.82 -5.08 -6.80
CA PHE A 168 -14.94 -5.63 -6.02
C PHE A 168 -16.31 -5.25 -6.59
N ALA A 169 -16.40 -4.91 -7.87
CA ALA A 169 -17.67 -4.50 -8.50
C ALA A 169 -18.79 -5.54 -8.31
N GLU A 170 -18.44 -6.83 -8.35
CA GLU A 170 -19.34 -7.98 -8.19
C GLU A 170 -19.26 -8.62 -6.79
N ALA A 171 -18.74 -7.90 -5.79
CA ALA A 171 -18.65 -8.43 -4.43
C ALA A 171 -20.05 -8.75 -3.87
N PRO A 172 -20.24 -9.92 -3.24
CA PRO A 172 -21.52 -10.27 -2.62
C PRO A 172 -21.85 -9.30 -1.49
N MET A 173 -23.15 -9.11 -1.28
CA MET A 173 -23.68 -8.22 -0.25
C MET A 173 -24.70 -8.98 0.59
N VAL A 174 -24.59 -8.89 1.91
CA VAL A 174 -25.53 -9.50 2.85
C VAL A 174 -26.08 -8.42 3.78
N ALA A 175 -27.39 -8.42 3.98
CA ALA A 175 -28.09 -7.49 4.84
C ALA A 175 -28.29 -8.09 6.23
N VAL A 176 -27.85 -7.38 7.28
CA VAL A 176 -27.85 -7.88 8.66
C VAL A 176 -28.29 -6.80 9.65
N ALA A 177 -28.70 -7.23 10.85
CA ALA A 177 -28.83 -6.36 12.01
C ALA A 177 -28.09 -7.02 13.18
N ALA A 178 -26.86 -6.57 13.45
CA ALA A 178 -26.00 -7.20 14.45
C ALA A 178 -26.44 -6.94 15.91
N CYS A 179 -27.16 -5.84 16.17
CA CYS A 179 -27.70 -5.50 17.49
C CYS A 179 -29.05 -4.77 17.32
N PRO A 180 -30.13 -5.50 16.99
CA PRO A 180 -31.43 -4.88 16.74
C PRO A 180 -31.92 -4.09 17.95
N GLY A 181 -32.41 -2.86 17.73
CA GLY A 181 -32.97 -2.01 18.79
C GLY A 181 -31.94 -1.42 19.78
N ALA A 182 -30.64 -1.62 19.55
CA ALA A 182 -29.55 -1.13 20.39
C ALA A 182 -29.55 -1.61 21.86
N GLU A 183 -30.38 -2.60 22.22
CA GLU A 183 -30.38 -3.25 23.52
C GLU A 183 -29.63 -4.59 23.48
N GLU A 184 -28.79 -4.87 24.49
CA GLU A 184 -28.12 -6.16 24.64
C GLU A 184 -29.15 -7.25 25.00
N GLY A 185 -29.63 -8.01 24.01
CA GLY A 185 -30.53 -9.15 24.24
C GLY A 185 -31.37 -9.58 23.04
N ALA A 186 -31.64 -8.69 22.08
CA ALA A 186 -32.34 -9.07 20.86
C ALA A 186 -31.47 -9.97 19.97
N PRO A 187 -32.01 -11.09 19.43
CA PRO A 187 -31.24 -11.99 18.57
C PRO A 187 -30.83 -11.28 17.28
N PRO A 188 -29.56 -11.38 16.85
CA PRO A 188 -29.09 -10.72 15.65
C PRO A 188 -29.73 -11.34 14.40
N LEU A 189 -30.02 -10.50 13.39
CA LEU A 189 -30.71 -10.91 12.16
C LEU A 189 -29.72 -11.07 11.00
N GLY A 190 -29.88 -12.13 10.20
CA GLY A 190 -29.09 -12.36 8.98
C GLY A 190 -27.68 -12.92 9.20
N ILE A 191 -27.29 -13.23 10.43
CA ILE A 191 -25.94 -13.76 10.75
C ILE A 191 -25.72 -15.15 10.13
N THR A 192 -26.72 -16.02 10.14
CA THR A 192 -26.62 -17.36 9.51
C THR A 192 -26.30 -17.25 8.02
N GLN A 193 -27.06 -16.42 7.29
CA GLN A 193 -26.81 -16.16 5.88
C GLN A 193 -25.43 -15.56 5.62
N LEU A 194 -24.95 -14.69 6.52
CA LEU A 194 -23.60 -14.13 6.45
C LEU A 194 -22.54 -15.22 6.59
N ILE A 195 -22.69 -16.13 7.55
CA ILE A 195 -21.78 -17.27 7.77
C ILE A 195 -21.78 -18.21 6.56
N ASP A 196 -22.96 -18.52 6.00
CA ASP A 196 -23.07 -19.39 4.82
C ASP A 196 -22.37 -18.77 3.61
N THR A 197 -22.61 -17.48 3.35
CA THR A 197 -21.95 -16.74 2.26
C THR A 197 -20.43 -16.70 2.47
N LEU A 198 -19.99 -16.47 3.71
CA LEU A 198 -18.57 -16.49 4.06
C LEU A 198 -17.94 -17.86 3.78
N ARG A 199 -18.62 -18.94 4.15
CA ARG A 199 -18.18 -20.32 3.92
C ARG A 199 -18.06 -20.65 2.44
N GLU A 200 -18.99 -20.19 1.61
CA GLU A 200 -18.94 -20.37 0.15
C GLU A 200 -17.81 -19.57 -0.51
N MET A 201 -17.55 -18.36 -0.02
CA MET A 201 -16.49 -17.49 -0.52
C MET A 201 -15.08 -17.92 -0.09
N THR A 202 -14.97 -18.69 1.00
CA THR A 202 -13.68 -19.02 1.59
C THR A 202 -12.95 -20.06 0.74
N GLU A 203 -11.81 -19.63 0.20
CA GLU A 203 -10.89 -20.46 -0.56
C GLU A 203 -9.66 -20.77 0.28
N LEU A 204 -8.94 -21.85 -0.08
CA LEU A 204 -7.69 -22.19 0.60
C LEU A 204 -6.64 -21.10 0.29
N PRO A 205 -6.16 -20.35 1.30
CA PRO A 205 -5.14 -19.34 1.07
C PRO A 205 -3.83 -19.99 0.63
N ARG A 206 -3.11 -19.34 -0.28
CA ARG A 206 -1.78 -19.78 -0.72
C ARG A 206 -0.76 -19.51 0.38
N ARG A 207 -0.59 -20.49 1.27
CA ARG A 207 0.37 -20.43 2.38
C ARG A 207 1.59 -21.27 2.07
N SER A 208 2.78 -20.72 2.29
CA SER A 208 4.05 -21.44 2.24
C SER A 208 4.72 -21.35 3.59
N ALA A 209 5.24 -22.49 4.07
CA ALA A 209 6.10 -22.54 5.23
C ALA A 209 7.57 -22.26 4.90
N ASP A 210 7.87 -22.08 3.60
CA ASP A 210 9.21 -21.86 3.07
C ASP A 210 9.61 -20.38 3.14
N GLY A 211 10.92 -20.14 3.13
CA GLY A 211 11.48 -18.80 3.21
C GLY A 211 11.59 -18.28 4.64
N PRO A 212 12.00 -17.00 4.81
CA PRO A 212 12.25 -16.42 6.11
C PRO A 212 10.96 -16.26 6.91
N PHE A 213 11.05 -16.58 8.20
CA PHE A 213 10.02 -16.31 9.18
C PHE A 213 9.80 -14.81 9.33
N LEU A 214 8.55 -14.39 9.31
CA LEU A 214 8.15 -13.02 9.62
C LEU A 214 6.84 -13.05 10.42
N LEU A 215 6.85 -12.39 11.57
CA LEU A 215 5.72 -12.22 12.46
C LEU A 215 5.39 -10.74 12.61
N SER A 216 4.13 -10.41 12.38
CA SER A 216 3.54 -9.12 12.76
C SER A 216 3.17 -9.17 14.23
N VAL A 217 3.89 -8.44 15.10
CA VAL A 217 3.61 -8.37 16.54
C VAL A 217 2.60 -7.26 16.81
N ASP A 218 1.47 -7.63 17.42
CA ASP A 218 0.39 -6.71 17.76
C ASP A 218 0.42 -6.31 19.25
N HIS A 219 0.82 -7.25 20.12
CA HIS A 219 0.95 -6.99 21.56
C HIS A 219 2.20 -7.68 22.13
N CYS A 220 2.77 -7.05 23.14
CA CYS A 220 3.88 -7.57 23.91
C CYS A 220 3.61 -7.34 25.40
N PHE A 221 3.69 -8.39 26.21
CA PHE A 221 3.49 -8.27 27.65
C PHE A 221 4.33 -9.28 28.43
N PRO A 222 4.75 -8.94 29.66
CA PRO A 222 5.55 -9.84 30.48
C PRO A 222 4.64 -10.87 31.18
N VAL A 223 5.12 -12.10 31.31
CA VAL A 223 4.49 -13.17 32.09
C VAL A 223 5.46 -13.60 33.19
N LYS A 224 5.08 -13.32 34.44
CA LYS A 224 5.92 -13.57 35.62
C LYS A 224 6.38 -15.03 35.65
N GLY A 225 7.70 -15.24 35.73
CA GLY A 225 8.33 -16.55 35.79
C GLY A 225 8.52 -17.27 34.45
N GLN A 226 7.86 -16.85 33.36
CA GLN A 226 7.97 -17.50 32.05
C GLN A 226 8.86 -16.71 31.08
N GLY A 227 8.72 -15.39 31.06
CA GLY A 227 9.42 -14.49 30.15
C GLY A 227 8.48 -13.43 29.60
N THR A 228 8.66 -13.06 28.34
CA THR A 228 7.84 -12.05 27.68
C THR A 228 7.10 -12.71 26.53
N VAL A 229 5.80 -12.46 26.42
CA VAL A 229 4.94 -13.04 25.38
C VAL A 229 4.69 -11.99 24.30
N LEU A 230 4.99 -12.36 23.07
CA LEU A 230 4.67 -11.64 21.85
C LEU A 230 3.45 -12.31 21.22
N THR A 231 2.37 -11.58 20.99
CA THR A 231 1.22 -12.07 20.23
C THR A 231 1.17 -11.41 18.86
N GLY A 232 0.90 -12.21 17.84
CA GLY A 232 0.96 -11.73 16.47
C GLY A 232 0.50 -12.74 15.44
N THR A 233 0.53 -12.34 14.17
CA THR A 233 0.18 -13.19 13.02
C THR A 233 1.40 -13.44 12.16
N VAL A 234 1.65 -14.71 11.83
CA VAL A 234 2.78 -15.11 10.97
C VAL A 234 2.48 -14.71 9.53
N LEU A 235 3.29 -13.82 8.97
CA LEU A 235 3.14 -13.28 7.62
C LEU A 235 3.84 -14.13 6.55
N SER A 236 4.95 -14.79 6.89
CA SER A 236 5.68 -15.69 6.00
C SER A 236 6.52 -16.70 6.77
N GLY A 237 6.87 -17.81 6.10
CA GLY A 237 7.75 -18.84 6.63
C GLY A 237 7.12 -19.62 7.79
N SER A 238 7.99 -20.19 8.62
CA SER A 238 7.60 -20.94 9.81
C SER A 238 8.59 -20.73 10.96
N VAL A 239 8.14 -20.95 12.18
CA VAL A 239 8.96 -20.90 13.40
C VAL A 239 8.68 -22.12 14.27
N LYS A 240 9.74 -22.64 14.89
CA LYS A 240 9.68 -23.76 15.83
C LYS A 240 10.13 -23.33 17.21
N VAL A 241 9.71 -24.09 18.22
CA VAL A 241 10.28 -23.95 19.56
C VAL A 241 11.80 -24.17 19.48
N ASN A 242 12.55 -23.35 20.21
CA ASN A 242 14.01 -23.24 20.21
C ASN A 242 14.65 -22.47 19.05
N ASP A 243 13.90 -22.01 18.05
CA ASP A 243 14.45 -21.14 17.01
C ASP A 243 14.89 -19.80 17.60
N THR A 244 15.83 -19.15 16.90
CA THR A 244 16.28 -17.79 17.21
C THR A 244 15.60 -16.82 16.26
N ILE A 245 14.95 -15.82 16.83
CA ILE A 245 14.31 -14.72 16.10
C ILE A 245 15.02 -13.40 16.40
N GLU A 246 14.96 -12.47 15.47
CA GLU A 246 15.40 -11.09 15.64
C GLU A 246 14.18 -10.18 15.81
N LEU A 247 14.31 -9.18 16.68
CA LEU A 247 13.41 -8.02 16.78
C LEU A 247 14.14 -6.83 16.12
N PRO A 248 13.92 -6.58 14.82
CA PRO A 248 14.77 -5.68 14.03
C PRO A 248 14.78 -4.23 14.55
N GLU A 249 13.67 -3.77 15.13
CA GLU A 249 13.54 -2.43 15.71
C GLU A 249 14.42 -2.24 16.95
N LEU A 250 14.66 -3.32 17.68
CA LEU A 250 15.49 -3.34 18.89
C LEU A 250 16.92 -3.82 18.63
N LYS A 251 17.19 -4.41 17.45
CA LYS A 251 18.46 -5.04 17.08
C LYS A 251 18.91 -6.09 18.10
N VAL A 252 17.95 -6.85 18.63
CA VAL A 252 18.20 -7.95 19.58
C VAL A 252 17.69 -9.27 19.03
N GLN A 253 18.43 -10.33 19.31
CA GLN A 253 18.02 -11.70 19.02
C GLN A 253 17.50 -12.38 20.28
N LYS A 254 16.48 -13.22 20.13
CA LYS A 254 15.78 -13.89 21.23
C LYS A 254 15.46 -15.32 20.83
N LYS A 255 15.57 -16.24 21.79
CA LYS A 255 15.22 -17.64 21.59
C LYS A 255 13.75 -17.88 21.93
N VAL A 256 13.07 -18.64 21.09
CA VAL A 256 11.67 -19.04 21.27
C VAL A 256 11.60 -20.15 22.33
N LYS A 257 10.94 -19.88 23.45
CA LYS A 257 10.75 -20.84 24.55
C LYS A 257 9.54 -21.74 24.35
N SER A 258 8.43 -21.15 23.92
CA SER A 258 7.17 -21.85 23.72
C SER A 258 6.31 -21.10 22.70
N LEU A 259 5.49 -21.85 21.97
CA LEU A 259 4.51 -21.33 21.05
C LEU A 259 3.13 -21.82 21.46
N GLN A 260 2.14 -20.94 21.38
CA GLN A 260 0.73 -21.27 21.61
C GLN A 260 -0.13 -20.69 20.49
N VAL A 261 -1.07 -21.48 20.00
CA VAL A 261 -2.07 -21.07 19.02
C VAL A 261 -3.43 -21.42 19.64
N PHE A 262 -4.30 -20.42 19.80
CA PHE A 262 -5.62 -20.56 20.47
C PHE A 262 -5.57 -21.28 21.82
N HIS A 263 -4.68 -20.84 22.72
CA HIS A 263 -4.47 -21.42 24.05
C HIS A 263 -3.97 -22.87 24.08
N LYS A 264 -3.65 -23.46 22.92
CA LYS A 264 -3.04 -24.79 22.82
C LYS A 264 -1.55 -24.66 22.55
N PRO A 265 -0.68 -25.38 23.28
CA PRO A 265 0.74 -25.40 22.98
C PRO A 265 0.98 -26.12 21.65
N VAL A 266 1.86 -25.56 20.81
CA VAL A 266 2.23 -26.13 19.51
C VAL A 266 3.75 -26.18 19.36
N PRO A 267 4.30 -27.20 18.68
CA PRO A 267 5.75 -27.30 18.45
C PRO A 267 6.26 -26.31 17.40
N SER A 268 5.37 -25.86 16.51
CA SER A 268 5.68 -24.95 15.40
C SER A 268 4.46 -24.12 15.00
N ALA A 269 4.69 -22.95 14.41
CA ALA A 269 3.68 -22.12 13.77
C ALA A 269 4.12 -21.76 12.34
N LYS A 270 3.16 -21.60 11.43
CA LYS A 270 3.41 -21.29 10.01
C LYS A 270 2.58 -20.08 9.55
N GLN A 271 2.86 -19.60 8.34
CA GLN A 271 2.14 -18.49 7.71
C GLN A 271 0.61 -18.60 7.90
N GLY A 272 0.00 -17.50 8.34
CA GLY A 272 -1.43 -17.35 8.61
C GLY A 272 -1.85 -17.70 10.04
N ASP A 273 -1.01 -18.37 10.83
CA ASP A 273 -1.32 -18.67 12.22
C ASP A 273 -1.21 -17.41 13.08
N ARG A 274 -2.18 -17.24 13.99
CA ARG A 274 -2.07 -16.29 15.10
C ARG A 274 -1.42 -16.99 16.28
N VAL A 275 -0.22 -16.54 16.66
CA VAL A 275 0.62 -17.20 17.65
C VAL A 275 0.92 -16.30 18.84
N GLY A 276 0.87 -16.88 20.04
CA GLY A 276 1.50 -16.36 21.24
C GLY A 276 2.87 -17.02 21.41
N MET A 277 3.93 -16.23 21.31
CA MET A 277 5.31 -16.67 21.34
C MET A 277 6.00 -16.16 22.61
N CYS A 278 6.46 -17.06 23.46
CA CYS A 278 7.22 -16.69 24.65
C CYS A 278 8.72 -16.61 24.34
N VAL A 279 9.36 -15.51 24.73
CA VAL A 279 10.79 -15.26 24.54
C VAL A 279 11.51 -14.95 25.86
N THR A 280 12.82 -15.16 25.87
CA THR A 280 13.69 -14.88 27.03
C THR A 280 14.01 -13.40 27.21
N GLN A 281 13.76 -12.85 28.40
CA GLN A 281 14.36 -11.57 28.86
C GLN A 281 14.18 -10.41 27.86
N LEU A 282 12.94 -10.01 27.59
CA LEU A 282 12.61 -8.82 26.79
C LEU A 282 11.81 -7.84 27.65
N ASP A 283 12.24 -6.59 27.75
CA ASP A 283 11.39 -5.57 28.35
C ASP A 283 10.23 -5.26 27.40
N SER A 284 9.01 -5.57 27.82
CA SER A 284 7.80 -5.37 27.01
C SER A 284 7.54 -3.90 26.69
N LYS A 285 8.09 -2.97 27.48
CA LYS A 285 7.93 -1.52 27.24
C LYS A 285 8.70 -1.03 26.01
N LEU A 286 9.68 -1.80 25.54
CA LEU A 286 10.51 -1.42 24.39
C LEU A 286 9.82 -1.74 23.06
N LEU A 287 8.81 -2.60 23.05
CA LEU A 287 8.12 -3.04 21.84
C LEU A 287 6.64 -3.19 22.13
N GLU A 288 5.81 -2.23 21.71
CA GLU A 288 4.35 -2.40 21.74
C GLU A 288 3.85 -3.16 20.50
N ARG A 289 4.33 -2.75 19.32
CA ARG A 289 4.07 -3.35 18.01
C ARG A 289 5.33 -3.34 17.17
N GLY A 290 5.48 -4.31 16.26
CA GLY A 290 6.62 -4.35 15.36
C GLY A 290 6.75 -5.69 14.64
N LEU A 291 7.96 -6.03 14.25
CA LEU A 291 8.26 -7.27 13.55
C LEU A 291 9.12 -8.19 14.42
N ALA A 292 8.87 -9.50 14.31
CA ALA A 292 9.83 -10.51 14.71
C ALA A 292 10.15 -11.37 13.48
N ALA A 293 11.41 -11.56 13.16
CA ALA A 293 11.79 -12.20 11.90
C ALA A 293 12.97 -13.15 12.05
N THR A 294 13.23 -13.96 11.03
CA THR A 294 14.52 -14.65 10.89
C THR A 294 15.65 -13.61 10.92
N PRO A 295 16.71 -13.81 11.71
CA PRO A 295 17.81 -12.86 11.80
C PRO A 295 18.39 -12.47 10.43
N GLY A 296 18.57 -11.17 10.20
CA GLY A 296 19.10 -10.62 8.95
C GLY A 296 18.15 -10.64 7.74
N SER A 297 16.92 -11.15 7.89
CA SER A 297 15.96 -11.21 6.77
C SER A 297 15.23 -9.89 6.49
N VAL A 298 15.21 -8.98 7.48
CA VAL A 298 14.57 -7.66 7.39
C VAL A 298 15.66 -6.59 7.34
N VAL A 299 15.53 -5.65 6.40
CA VAL A 299 16.52 -4.60 6.15
C VAL A 299 16.01 -3.24 6.60
N THR A 300 16.91 -2.45 7.17
CA THR A 300 16.69 -1.03 7.46
C THR A 300 17.21 -0.18 6.31
N MET A 301 16.39 0.71 5.79
CA MET A 301 16.72 1.57 4.65
C MET A 301 16.34 3.03 4.90
N THR A 302 17.08 3.94 4.30
CA THR A 302 16.84 5.39 4.39
C THR A 302 16.18 5.94 3.13
N SER A 303 16.35 5.23 2.02
CA SER A 303 15.72 5.53 0.74
C SER A 303 15.33 4.23 0.04
N ALA A 304 14.26 4.27 -0.75
CA ALA A 304 13.78 3.08 -1.46
C ALA A 304 13.14 3.43 -2.79
N ILE A 305 13.25 2.53 -3.76
CA ILE A 305 12.48 2.61 -5.00
C ILE A 305 11.15 1.89 -4.79
N ALA A 306 10.07 2.55 -5.20
CA ALA A 306 8.73 2.02 -5.09
C ALA A 306 8.00 2.06 -6.43
N ALA A 307 7.25 1.00 -6.74
CA ALA A 307 6.21 1.05 -7.75
C ALA A 307 4.94 1.60 -7.13
N LEU A 308 4.38 2.67 -7.71
CA LEU A 308 3.25 3.40 -7.14
C LEU A 308 2.04 3.43 -8.07
N ARG A 309 0.86 3.49 -7.47
CA ARG A 309 -0.43 3.77 -8.11
C ARG A 309 -1.17 4.85 -7.36
N ARG A 310 -1.75 5.76 -8.13
CA ARG A 310 -2.51 6.90 -7.61
C ARG A 310 -3.89 6.42 -7.17
N ILE A 311 -4.38 6.91 -6.03
CA ILE A 311 -5.75 6.67 -5.60
C ILE A 311 -6.71 7.61 -6.33
N LYS A 312 -7.70 7.02 -7.01
CA LYS A 312 -8.73 7.76 -7.78
C LYS A 312 -9.53 8.74 -6.91
N TYR A 313 -9.73 8.39 -5.64
CA TYR A 313 -10.49 9.21 -4.68
C TYR A 313 -9.69 10.38 -4.09
N PHE A 314 -8.37 10.43 -4.31
CA PHE A 314 -7.52 11.53 -3.88
C PHE A 314 -7.50 12.65 -4.91
N LYS A 315 -8.23 13.73 -4.61
CA LYS A 315 -8.46 14.83 -5.55
C LYS A 315 -7.30 15.82 -5.68
N GLN A 316 -6.45 15.92 -4.64
CA GLN A 316 -5.36 16.90 -4.64
C GLN A 316 -4.21 16.45 -5.56
N PRO A 317 -3.43 17.40 -6.12
CA PRO A 317 -2.23 17.05 -6.88
C PRO A 317 -1.15 16.44 -5.98
N ILE A 318 -0.46 15.43 -6.51
CA ILE A 318 0.61 14.70 -5.84
C ILE A 318 1.93 15.17 -6.45
N LEU A 319 2.43 16.29 -5.94
CA LEU A 319 3.60 16.96 -6.48
C LEU A 319 4.90 16.30 -6.00
N ASN A 320 5.89 16.30 -6.89
CA ASN A 320 7.25 15.88 -6.57
C ASN A 320 7.83 16.75 -5.45
N ARG A 321 8.65 16.16 -4.57
CA ARG A 321 9.27 16.81 -3.39
C ARG A 321 8.30 17.30 -2.31
N THR A 322 7.02 16.98 -2.40
CA THR A 322 6.07 17.22 -1.30
C THR A 322 6.15 16.09 -0.29
N LYS A 323 6.17 16.39 1.00
CA LYS A 323 6.22 15.36 2.03
C LYS A 323 4.88 14.63 2.15
N PHE A 324 4.95 13.30 2.34
CA PHE A 324 3.79 12.45 2.61
C PHE A 324 4.07 11.55 3.80
N HIS A 325 3.02 11.20 4.53
CA HIS A 325 3.06 10.13 5.51
C HIS A 325 3.06 8.80 4.78
N VAL A 326 4.19 8.09 4.79
CA VAL A 326 4.34 6.78 4.18
C VAL A 326 4.31 5.71 5.26
N THR A 327 3.31 4.83 5.17
CA THR A 327 3.14 3.67 6.04
C THR A 327 3.65 2.43 5.35
N VAL A 328 4.54 1.68 6.02
CA VAL A 328 5.09 0.39 5.59
C VAL A 328 5.01 -0.56 6.78
N GLY A 329 4.26 -1.65 6.65
CA GLY A 329 3.92 -2.49 7.81
C GLY A 329 3.26 -1.67 8.93
N HIS A 330 3.84 -1.73 10.13
CA HIS A 330 3.40 -0.96 11.32
C HIS A 330 4.06 0.40 11.48
N THR A 331 5.02 0.72 10.61
CA THR A 331 5.81 1.95 10.72
C THR A 331 5.28 3.00 9.77
N THR A 332 5.02 4.21 10.27
CA THR A 332 4.68 5.36 9.44
C THR A 332 5.71 6.46 9.62
N VAL A 333 6.36 6.85 8.52
CA VAL A 333 7.41 7.87 8.50
C VAL A 333 7.12 8.88 7.39
N MET A 334 7.56 10.12 7.58
CA MET A 334 7.51 11.13 6.53
C MET A 334 8.52 10.82 5.43
N ALA A 335 8.06 10.83 4.18
CA ALA A 335 8.92 10.61 3.03
C ALA A 335 8.73 11.70 1.97
N THR A 336 9.82 12.01 1.27
CA THR A 336 9.83 12.90 0.12
C THR A 336 9.95 12.06 -1.15
N PRO A 337 8.90 11.97 -1.99
CA PRO A 337 8.92 11.21 -3.22
C PRO A 337 9.53 12.01 -4.38
N LEU A 338 10.31 11.31 -5.20
CA LEU A 338 10.74 11.76 -6.53
C LEU A 338 10.10 10.84 -7.57
N PHE A 339 9.04 11.32 -8.23
CA PHE A 339 8.27 10.55 -9.21
C PHE A 339 8.96 10.43 -10.57
N PHE A 340 8.83 9.28 -11.20
CA PHE A 340 9.30 9.02 -12.55
C PHE A 340 8.50 7.89 -13.23
N SER A 341 8.54 7.83 -14.55
CA SER A 341 7.85 6.85 -15.37
C SER A 341 8.74 6.34 -16.49
N LEU A 342 8.31 5.28 -17.17
CA LEU A 342 8.88 4.93 -18.47
C LEU A 342 8.53 6.02 -19.51
N PRO A 343 9.31 6.14 -20.59
CA PRO A 343 9.00 7.03 -21.70
C PRO A 343 7.65 6.70 -22.34
N THR A 344 7.01 7.69 -22.95
CA THR A 344 5.72 7.56 -23.66
C THR A 344 5.80 6.47 -24.73
N GLY A 345 4.92 5.46 -24.66
CA GLY A 345 4.87 4.32 -25.59
C GLY A 345 5.27 2.96 -24.97
N ALA A 346 5.74 2.94 -23.72
CA ALA A 346 6.00 1.71 -22.96
C ALA A 346 4.71 0.93 -22.63
N PRO A 347 4.79 -0.41 -22.42
CA PRO A 347 3.61 -1.27 -22.25
C PRO A 347 2.66 -0.79 -21.17
N GLN A 348 1.38 -1.00 -21.45
CA GLN A 348 0.24 -0.55 -20.64
C GLN A 348 0.26 -1.13 -19.23
N GLU A 349 -0.41 -0.41 -18.34
CA GLU A 349 -0.66 -0.73 -16.93
C GLU A 349 -1.01 -2.23 -16.75
N SER A 350 -0.09 -3.02 -16.20
CA SER A 350 -0.38 -4.38 -15.76
C SER A 350 -1.32 -4.32 -14.56
N ALA A 351 -2.28 -5.25 -14.44
CA ALA A 351 -3.20 -5.28 -13.30
C ALA A 351 -2.46 -5.43 -11.95
N GLN A 352 -1.29 -6.06 -11.96
CA GLN A 352 -0.43 -6.25 -10.78
C GLN A 352 0.75 -5.25 -10.77
N LEU A 353 1.12 -4.79 -9.58
CA LEU A 353 2.32 -3.99 -9.36
C LEU A 353 3.57 -4.86 -9.61
N PRO A 354 4.62 -4.33 -10.25
CA PRO A 354 5.85 -5.08 -10.45
C PRO A 354 6.51 -5.42 -9.11
N THR A 355 7.26 -6.52 -9.08
CA THR A 355 7.98 -6.99 -7.88
C THR A 355 9.48 -6.72 -7.96
N THR A 356 9.99 -6.36 -9.14
CA THR A 356 11.39 -6.03 -9.40
C THR A 356 11.50 -4.69 -10.11
N PHE A 357 12.68 -4.09 -10.02
CA PHE A 357 13.01 -2.84 -10.70
C PHE A 357 14.21 -3.04 -11.62
N ASP A 358 14.14 -2.51 -12.84
CA ASP A 358 15.19 -2.66 -13.84
C ASP A 358 16.02 -1.37 -13.96
N PHE A 359 17.25 -1.40 -13.45
CA PHE A 359 18.19 -0.27 -13.50
C PHE A 359 18.82 -0.04 -14.88
N SER A 360 18.61 -0.94 -15.84
CA SER A 360 19.16 -0.78 -17.19
C SER A 360 18.45 0.34 -17.98
N HIS A 361 17.16 0.53 -17.72
CA HIS A 361 16.28 1.47 -18.41
C HIS A 361 16.54 2.94 -18.04
N GLU A 362 16.23 3.83 -18.97
CA GLU A 362 16.15 5.27 -18.73
C GLU A 362 14.71 5.67 -18.38
N TYR A 363 14.56 6.47 -17.34
CA TYR A 363 13.26 6.87 -16.82
C TYR A 363 13.06 8.38 -16.93
N LEU A 364 11.85 8.76 -17.34
CA LEU A 364 11.43 10.16 -17.43
C LEU A 364 11.01 10.64 -16.05
N ARG A 365 11.70 11.66 -15.53
CA ARG A 365 11.34 12.35 -14.30
C ARG A 365 10.03 13.11 -14.49
N GLN A 366 9.10 12.91 -13.57
CA GLN A 366 7.82 13.61 -13.54
C GLN A 366 7.83 14.72 -12.46
N ASP A 367 7.13 15.82 -12.73
CA ASP A 367 6.95 16.90 -11.75
C ASP A 367 5.80 16.59 -10.77
N GLU A 368 4.88 15.68 -11.15
CA GLU A 368 3.80 15.18 -10.31
C GLU A 368 3.44 13.74 -10.68
N MET A 369 2.69 13.06 -9.81
CA MET A 369 2.13 11.75 -10.12
C MET A 369 0.92 11.90 -11.05
N LEU A 370 1.06 11.38 -12.27
CA LEU A 370 0.07 11.51 -13.32
C LEU A 370 -1.19 10.71 -12.98
N ALA A 371 -2.36 11.27 -13.31
CA ALA A 371 -3.65 10.59 -13.19
C ALA A 371 -4.05 9.97 -14.53
N SER A 372 -4.57 8.75 -14.50
CA SER A 372 -5.22 8.13 -15.66
C SER A 372 -6.48 8.91 -16.03
N THR A 373 -6.57 9.44 -17.24
CA THR A 373 -7.79 10.06 -17.79
C THR A 373 -8.41 9.16 -18.86
N ARG A 374 -9.64 9.47 -19.30
CA ARG A 374 -10.31 8.71 -20.38
C ARG A 374 -9.53 8.76 -21.70
N GLU A 375 -8.80 9.84 -21.93
CA GLU A 375 -8.04 10.09 -23.16
C GLU A 375 -6.58 9.64 -23.03
N HIS A 376 -6.00 9.65 -21.82
CA HIS A 376 -4.60 9.31 -21.57
C HIS A 376 -4.50 8.29 -20.44
N ARG A 377 -4.27 7.01 -20.80
CA ARG A 377 -3.90 5.98 -19.84
C ARG A 377 -2.44 6.14 -19.46
N VAL A 378 -2.19 6.39 -18.18
CA VAL A 378 -0.84 6.47 -17.64
C VAL A 378 -0.35 5.05 -17.36
N GLY A 379 0.85 4.72 -17.81
CA GLY A 379 1.49 3.44 -17.49
C GLY A 379 1.92 3.32 -16.03
N GLN A 380 2.66 2.26 -15.70
CA GLN A 380 3.24 2.09 -14.37
C GLN A 380 4.13 3.30 -14.01
N GLN A 381 3.97 3.81 -12.79
CA GLN A 381 4.77 4.90 -12.23
C GLN A 381 5.61 4.38 -11.07
N TRP A 382 6.74 5.04 -10.84
CA TRP A 382 7.63 4.74 -9.72
C TRP A 382 7.96 6.02 -8.97
N ALA A 383 8.45 5.85 -7.75
CA ALA A 383 9.09 6.93 -7.02
C ALA A 383 10.33 6.44 -6.28
N LEU A 384 11.32 7.32 -6.19
CA LEU A 384 12.38 7.23 -5.21
C LEU A 384 11.88 7.92 -3.95
N LEU A 385 11.61 7.15 -2.91
CA LEU A 385 11.17 7.63 -1.60
C LEU A 385 12.40 7.87 -0.74
N ARG A 386 12.54 9.09 -0.21
CA ARG A 386 13.54 9.42 0.81
C ARG A 386 12.85 9.60 2.15
N PHE A 387 13.17 8.75 3.10
CA PHE A 387 12.55 8.76 4.43
C PHE A 387 13.31 9.71 5.36
N GLU A 388 12.59 10.48 6.18
CA GLU A 388 13.22 11.34 7.19
C GLU A 388 13.82 10.54 8.35
N LYS A 389 13.26 9.37 8.62
CA LYS A 389 13.78 8.38 9.56
C LYS A 389 13.96 7.06 8.83
N PRO A 390 14.99 6.26 9.16
CA PRO A 390 15.13 4.93 8.58
C PRO A 390 13.88 4.08 8.85
N ILE A 391 13.48 3.29 7.85
CA ILE A 391 12.39 2.32 7.99
C ILE A 391 12.97 0.91 7.96
N THR A 392 12.42 0.02 8.79
CA THR A 392 12.81 -1.40 8.85
C THR A 392 11.64 -2.22 8.33
N CYS A 393 11.82 -2.89 7.20
CA CYS A 393 10.73 -3.63 6.55
C CYS A 393 11.26 -4.77 5.68
N PRO A 394 10.46 -5.83 5.47
CA PRO A 394 10.84 -6.91 4.56
C PRO A 394 10.84 -6.42 3.10
N PRO A 395 11.57 -7.10 2.20
CA PRO A 395 11.56 -6.78 0.79
C PRO A 395 10.14 -6.90 0.21
N ASN A 396 9.83 -6.13 -0.85
CA ASN A 396 8.53 -6.14 -1.52
C ASN A 396 7.31 -5.79 -0.63
N SER A 397 7.57 -5.08 0.48
CA SER A 397 6.52 -4.60 1.40
C SER A 397 5.53 -3.67 0.70
N LEU A 398 4.25 -3.82 1.05
CA LEU A 398 3.21 -2.87 0.69
C LEU A 398 3.49 -1.53 1.37
N LEU A 399 3.30 -0.44 0.62
CA LEU A 399 3.38 0.91 1.15
C LEU A 399 2.12 1.72 0.81
N ILE A 400 1.79 2.65 1.69
CA ILE A 400 0.69 3.59 1.50
C ILE A 400 1.17 5.00 1.80
N GLY A 401 1.03 5.90 0.83
CA GLY A 401 1.29 7.33 0.96
C GLY A 401 0.01 8.10 1.24
N SER A 402 0.01 8.89 2.32
CA SER A 402 -1.17 9.61 2.80
C SER A 402 -0.84 11.03 3.25
N ARG A 403 -1.85 11.90 3.29
CA ARG A 403 -1.80 13.22 3.94
C ARG A 403 -2.64 13.15 5.20
N LEU A 404 -2.00 12.81 6.32
CA LEU A 404 -2.70 12.66 7.60
C LEU A 404 -2.87 13.99 8.36
N ASP A 405 -2.18 15.05 7.92
CA ASP A 405 -2.26 16.40 8.51
C ASP A 405 -3.52 17.16 8.10
N THR A 406 -4.30 16.63 7.15
CA THR A 406 -5.59 17.21 6.75
C THR A 406 -6.64 16.99 7.83
N ASP A 407 -7.59 17.93 7.93
CA ASP A 407 -8.70 17.88 8.88
C ASP A 407 -9.36 16.49 8.96
N ILE A 408 -9.52 15.98 10.19
CA ILE A 408 -10.12 14.69 10.51
C ILE A 408 -11.60 14.66 10.09
N HIS A 409 -12.26 15.82 10.05
CA HIS A 409 -13.65 15.98 9.60
C HIS A 409 -13.77 16.19 8.08
N SER A 410 -12.65 16.24 7.35
CA SER A 410 -12.68 16.37 5.91
C SER A 410 -13.37 15.15 5.27
N SER A 411 -14.27 15.43 4.34
CA SER A 411 -14.94 14.39 3.55
C SER A 411 -14.05 13.82 2.43
N ALA A 412 -12.87 14.39 2.21
CA ALA A 412 -11.93 13.96 1.18
C ALA A 412 -11.10 12.74 1.63
N CYS A 413 -10.79 11.85 0.69
CA CYS A 413 -9.87 10.74 0.93
C CYS A 413 -8.46 11.26 1.22
N ARG A 414 -7.83 10.72 2.26
CA ARG A 414 -6.49 11.14 2.71
C ARG A 414 -5.37 10.26 2.15
N ILE A 415 -5.71 9.13 1.57
CA ILE A 415 -4.77 8.18 0.97
C ILE A 415 -4.48 8.65 -0.46
N ALA A 416 -3.24 9.09 -0.72
CA ALA A 416 -2.84 9.66 -2.00
C ALA A 416 -2.43 8.61 -3.03
N PHE A 417 -1.62 7.64 -2.59
CA PHE A 417 -1.09 6.59 -3.45
C PHE A 417 -0.78 5.34 -2.63
N TYR A 418 -0.66 4.20 -3.32
CA TYR A 418 -0.20 2.94 -2.75
C TYR A 418 0.78 2.26 -3.68
N GLY A 419 1.52 1.30 -3.16
CA GLY A 419 2.58 0.69 -3.94
C GLY A 419 3.29 -0.44 -3.24
N ARG A 420 4.37 -0.92 -3.87
CA ARG A 420 5.30 -1.88 -3.28
C ARG A 420 6.72 -1.32 -3.31
N LEU A 421 7.46 -1.56 -2.23
CA LEU A 421 8.88 -1.25 -2.14
C LEU A 421 9.68 -2.30 -2.89
N LEU A 422 10.35 -1.90 -3.98
CA LEU A 422 11.09 -2.82 -4.86
C LEU A 422 12.52 -3.07 -4.38
N GLY A 423 13.06 -2.20 -3.52
CA GLY A 423 14.38 -2.36 -2.95
C GLY A 423 14.90 -1.09 -2.27
N ALA A 424 15.91 -1.28 -1.42
CA ALA A 424 16.64 -0.20 -0.78
C ALA A 424 17.51 0.54 -1.80
N ALA A 425 17.48 1.86 -1.74
CA ALA A 425 18.24 2.77 -2.58
C ALA A 425 19.12 3.67 -1.72
N ASP A 426 19.89 3.06 -0.81
CA ASP A 426 20.68 3.78 0.19
C ASP A 426 21.81 4.61 -0.42
N SER A 427 22.24 4.31 -1.66
CA SER A 427 23.10 5.20 -2.45
C SER A 427 22.26 6.03 -3.45
N PRO A 428 22.44 7.37 -3.51
CA PRO A 428 21.72 8.21 -4.47
C PRO A 428 22.02 7.90 -5.96
N ASP A 429 23.08 7.14 -6.23
CA ASP A 429 23.64 6.87 -7.56
C ASP A 429 23.60 5.37 -7.94
N GLN A 430 22.63 4.61 -7.43
CA GLN A 430 22.50 3.15 -7.61
C GLN A 430 22.17 2.72 -9.06
N GLY A 431 22.66 3.46 -10.07
CA GLY A 431 22.41 3.22 -11.49
C GLY A 431 21.10 3.81 -12.01
N LEU A 432 20.33 4.55 -11.21
CA LEU A 432 19.05 5.11 -11.61
C LEU A 432 19.23 6.28 -12.62
N LYS A 433 18.91 6.02 -13.88
CA LYS A 433 19.02 6.99 -14.99
C LYS A 433 17.74 7.82 -15.13
N LEU A 434 17.60 8.87 -14.32
CA LEU A 434 16.48 9.82 -14.45
C LEU A 434 16.85 10.98 -15.37
N TYR A 435 16.01 11.24 -16.38
CA TYR A 435 16.15 12.38 -17.28
C TYR A 435 14.90 13.28 -17.32
N LYS A 436 15.06 14.53 -17.75
CA LYS A 436 13.95 15.45 -18.07
C LYS A 436 14.17 16.04 -19.46
N HIS A 437 13.09 16.13 -20.24
CA HIS A 437 13.11 16.88 -21.49
C HIS A 437 13.25 18.37 -21.19
N LYS A 438 14.21 19.01 -21.84
CA LYS A 438 14.38 20.45 -21.84
C LYS A 438 14.37 20.95 -23.27
N GLN A 439 13.75 22.11 -23.44
CA GLN A 439 13.76 22.85 -24.67
C GLN A 439 14.32 24.23 -24.37
N ARG A 440 15.24 24.70 -25.20
CA ARG A 440 15.68 26.10 -25.24
C ARG A 440 15.23 26.71 -26.54
N GLU A 441 14.78 27.96 -26.45
CA GLU A 441 14.39 28.76 -27.60
C GLU A 441 15.38 29.89 -27.80
N GLY A 442 15.68 30.16 -29.06
CA GLY A 442 16.66 31.15 -29.47
C GLY A 442 16.20 31.81 -30.76
N VAL A 443 16.91 32.86 -31.14
CA VAL A 443 16.67 33.59 -32.38
C VAL A 443 17.96 33.70 -33.16
N ILE A 444 17.84 33.76 -34.48
CA ILE A 444 18.95 34.06 -35.37
C ILE A 444 19.34 35.53 -35.15
N ASP A 445 20.61 35.78 -34.84
CA ASP A 445 21.19 37.11 -34.68
C ASP A 445 21.74 37.62 -36.02
N ARG A 446 22.47 36.75 -36.72
CA ARG A 446 22.96 37.01 -38.09
C ARG A 446 23.28 35.71 -38.82
N VAL A 447 23.18 35.74 -40.14
CA VAL A 447 23.67 34.68 -41.03
C VAL A 447 25.15 34.96 -41.31
N GLN A 448 26.01 33.95 -41.15
CA GLN A 448 27.45 34.07 -41.39
C GLN A 448 27.81 33.65 -42.83
N ASP A 449 27.25 32.54 -43.29
CA ASP A 449 27.42 31.99 -44.65
C ASP A 449 26.16 31.17 -45.05
N GLU A 450 26.17 30.56 -46.23
CA GLU A 450 25.03 29.81 -46.80
C GLU A 450 24.57 28.62 -45.94
N TYR A 451 25.41 28.16 -45.01
CA TYR A 451 25.15 27.00 -44.16
C TYR A 451 25.19 27.32 -42.66
N THR A 452 25.69 28.48 -42.24
CA THR A 452 25.99 28.78 -40.84
C THR A 452 25.27 30.04 -40.37
N VAL A 453 24.57 29.91 -39.24
CA VAL A 453 23.94 31.04 -38.55
C VAL A 453 24.56 31.24 -37.17
N ILE A 454 24.57 32.49 -36.73
CA ILE A 454 24.89 32.86 -35.36
C ILE A 454 23.59 33.12 -34.63
N GLY A 455 23.30 32.28 -33.64
CA GLY A 455 22.12 32.38 -32.80
C GLY A 455 22.42 33.05 -31.45
N ARG A 456 21.37 33.60 -30.84
CA ARG A 456 21.37 34.10 -29.45
C ARG A 456 20.13 33.62 -28.71
N GLY A 457 20.19 33.60 -27.37
CA GLY A 457 19.02 33.34 -26.51
C GLY A 457 18.98 31.95 -25.85
N PHE A 458 19.74 30.96 -26.34
CA PHE A 458 19.79 29.64 -25.70
C PHE A 458 20.47 29.65 -24.32
N PHE A 459 21.56 30.41 -24.15
CA PHE A 459 22.46 30.26 -23.01
C PHE A 459 22.73 31.60 -22.32
N LYS A 460 22.87 31.59 -20.99
CA LYS A 460 23.38 32.74 -20.23
C LYS A 460 24.91 32.77 -20.37
N LYS A 461 25.54 33.93 -20.14
CA LYS A 461 27.01 34.11 -20.26
C LYS A 461 27.83 33.10 -19.45
N GLU A 462 27.31 32.64 -18.32
CA GLU A 462 27.96 31.70 -17.40
C GLU A 462 27.72 30.22 -17.74
N THR A 463 26.95 29.92 -18.78
CA THR A 463 26.64 28.51 -19.12
C THR A 463 27.78 27.90 -19.93
N ASP A 464 28.27 26.75 -19.49
CA ASP A 464 29.21 25.94 -20.26
C ASP A 464 28.54 25.42 -21.54
N LEU A 465 29.03 25.88 -22.69
CA LEU A 465 28.50 25.55 -24.01
C LEU A 465 29.07 24.23 -24.55
N THR A 466 30.20 23.76 -24.01
CA THR A 466 30.92 22.58 -24.52
C THR A 466 30.07 21.31 -24.43
N ILE A 467 29.23 21.20 -23.40
CA ILE A 467 28.32 20.06 -23.17
C ILE A 467 27.15 19.99 -24.15
N PHE A 468 26.92 21.04 -24.96
CA PHE A 468 25.83 21.11 -25.94
C PHE A 468 26.32 20.97 -27.38
N LEU A 469 27.64 20.93 -27.61
CA LEU A 469 28.20 20.85 -28.96
C LEU A 469 27.83 19.51 -29.60
N GLY A 470 27.55 19.54 -30.90
CA GLY A 470 27.09 18.38 -31.67
C GLY A 470 25.59 18.08 -31.56
N LEU A 471 24.83 18.80 -30.71
CA LEU A 471 23.38 18.62 -30.60
C LEU A 471 22.64 19.26 -31.78
N LYS A 472 21.59 18.60 -32.25
CA LYS A 472 20.71 19.07 -33.31
C LYS A 472 19.88 20.27 -32.86
N VAL A 473 19.72 21.25 -33.74
CA VAL A 473 18.91 22.46 -33.54
C VAL A 473 17.88 22.53 -34.65
N GLU A 474 16.61 22.64 -34.31
CA GLU A 474 15.51 22.74 -35.27
C GLU A 474 15.07 24.20 -35.44
N ALA A 475 15.05 24.70 -36.66
CA ALA A 475 14.45 25.99 -36.98
C ALA A 475 12.92 25.89 -37.02
N SER A 476 12.20 26.97 -36.72
CA SER A 476 10.73 27.03 -36.80
C SER A 476 10.19 26.78 -38.21
N THR A 477 11.04 26.97 -39.21
CA THR A 477 10.79 26.73 -40.64
C THR A 477 11.04 25.28 -41.07
N GLY A 478 11.54 24.43 -40.16
CA GLY A 478 11.68 22.97 -40.35
C GLY A 478 13.10 22.49 -40.65
N GLU A 479 14.05 23.38 -40.90
CA GLU A 479 15.45 23.02 -41.16
C GLU A 479 16.14 22.52 -39.89
N VAL A 480 17.00 21.52 -40.04
CA VAL A 480 17.74 20.92 -38.92
C VAL A 480 19.23 21.22 -39.08
N GLY A 481 19.79 21.90 -38.08
CA GLY A 481 21.21 22.19 -37.97
C GLY A 481 21.87 21.49 -36.78
N VAL A 482 23.16 21.72 -36.60
CA VAL A 482 24.00 21.16 -35.53
C VAL A 482 24.72 22.31 -34.83
N LEU A 483 24.72 22.30 -33.49
CA LEU A 483 25.46 23.27 -32.69
C LEU A 483 26.96 23.01 -32.77
N GLU A 484 27.74 23.91 -33.35
CA GLU A 484 29.18 23.67 -33.59
C GLU A 484 30.08 24.23 -32.50
N SER A 485 29.93 25.52 -32.18
CA SER A 485 30.87 26.23 -31.32
C SER A 485 30.27 27.46 -30.65
N PRO A 486 30.80 27.88 -29.48
CA PRO A 486 30.47 29.16 -28.88
C PRO A 486 30.97 30.32 -29.74
N PHE A 487 30.23 31.43 -29.77
CA PHE A 487 30.59 32.64 -30.50
C PHE A 487 30.74 33.85 -29.56
N GLY A 488 32.00 34.24 -29.27
CA GLY A 488 32.31 35.39 -28.41
C GLY A 488 31.96 35.20 -26.92
N LYS A 489 31.94 36.29 -26.15
CA LYS A 489 31.72 36.29 -24.68
C LYS A 489 30.27 36.50 -24.25
N THR A 490 29.33 36.59 -25.19
CA THR A 490 27.93 37.02 -24.93
C THR A 490 26.91 35.88 -24.95
N GLY A 491 27.33 34.61 -24.85
CA GLY A 491 26.42 33.46 -24.91
C GLY A 491 25.78 33.22 -26.29
N LYS A 492 26.38 33.80 -27.36
CA LYS A 492 26.02 33.50 -28.75
C LYS A 492 26.67 32.17 -29.15
N PHE A 493 26.11 31.53 -30.17
CA PHE A 493 26.53 30.22 -30.61
C PHE A 493 26.40 30.11 -32.13
N LYS A 494 27.19 29.21 -32.73
CA LYS A 494 27.10 28.88 -34.15
C LYS A 494 26.31 27.61 -34.37
N VAL A 495 25.40 27.64 -35.33
CA VAL A 495 24.65 26.48 -35.80
C VAL A 495 24.92 26.29 -37.28
N HIS A 496 25.35 25.09 -37.66
CA HIS A 496 25.57 24.69 -39.04
C HIS A 496 24.39 23.87 -39.54
N PHE A 497 23.78 24.27 -40.65
CA PHE A 497 22.65 23.64 -41.31
C PHE A 497 23.14 22.93 -42.59
N PRO A 498 23.26 21.58 -42.60
CA PRO A 498 23.80 20.86 -43.75
C PRO A 498 22.98 21.01 -45.04
N GLN A 499 21.70 21.38 -44.92
CA GLN A 499 20.76 21.55 -46.04
C GLN A 499 20.54 23.03 -46.44
N GLY A 500 21.35 23.95 -45.89
CA GLY A 500 21.23 25.39 -46.09
C GLY A 500 20.52 26.09 -44.94
N VAL A 501 20.86 27.37 -44.72
CA VAL A 501 20.27 28.18 -43.65
C VAL A 501 18.77 28.44 -43.85
N PRO A 502 18.00 28.64 -42.75
CA PRO A 502 16.59 29.01 -42.83
C PRO A 502 16.35 30.23 -43.72
N LYS A 503 15.36 30.13 -44.62
CA LYS A 503 15.03 31.24 -45.55
C LYS A 503 14.48 32.48 -44.85
N ASP A 504 13.86 32.30 -43.68
CA ASP A 504 13.40 33.40 -42.83
C ASP A 504 14.50 33.79 -41.82
N PRO A 505 15.12 34.99 -41.94
CA PRO A 505 16.13 35.46 -41.01
C PRO A 505 15.59 35.73 -39.60
N LYS A 506 14.26 35.72 -39.39
CA LYS A 506 13.61 35.83 -38.08
C LYS A 506 13.16 34.47 -37.51
N ALA A 507 13.51 33.36 -38.15
CA ALA A 507 13.15 32.04 -37.67
C ALA A 507 13.64 31.79 -36.23
N LYS A 508 12.79 31.15 -35.42
CA LYS A 508 13.16 30.72 -34.07
C LYS A 508 13.95 29.43 -34.15
N LEU A 509 14.95 29.30 -33.30
CA LEU A 509 15.73 28.08 -33.13
C LEU A 509 15.24 27.35 -31.89
N HIS A 510 15.11 26.03 -31.98
CA HIS A 510 14.70 25.15 -30.89
C HIS A 510 15.78 24.09 -30.65
N LEU A 511 16.32 24.07 -29.44
CA LEU A 511 17.24 23.04 -28.98
C LEU A 511 16.51 22.15 -27.97
N LYS A 512 16.14 20.94 -28.40
CA LYS A 512 15.56 19.89 -27.54
C LYS A 512 16.68 18.97 -27.06
N TYR A 513 16.71 18.66 -25.77
CA TYR A 513 17.71 17.78 -25.16
C TYR A 513 17.18 17.19 -23.85
N ARG A 514 17.85 16.14 -23.37
CA ARG A 514 17.59 15.44 -22.10
C ARG A 514 18.69 15.79 -21.10
N THR A 515 18.30 16.13 -19.87
CA THR A 515 19.26 16.30 -18.76
C THR A 515 19.08 15.20 -17.74
N PHE A 516 20.18 14.54 -17.36
CA PHE A 516 20.17 13.50 -16.32
C PHE A 516 20.45 14.08 -14.93
N PHE A 517 19.81 13.54 -13.89
CA PHE A 517 19.87 14.10 -12.52
C PHE A 517 20.62 13.26 -11.48
N LEU A 518 20.72 11.95 -11.69
CA LEU A 518 21.25 10.96 -10.73
C LEU A 518 22.26 9.97 -11.36
N ALA A 519 22.65 10.20 -12.60
CA ALA A 519 23.77 9.46 -13.19
C ALA A 519 25.08 9.93 -12.53
N SER A 520 26.07 9.04 -12.43
CA SER A 520 27.44 9.35 -12.02
C SER A 520 28.01 10.59 -12.73
N ASP A 521 27.52 10.84 -13.94
CA ASP A 521 27.79 12.02 -14.73
C ASP A 521 26.62 13.03 -14.65
N LYS A 522 26.62 13.86 -13.59
CA LYS A 522 25.60 14.90 -13.31
C LYS A 522 25.46 15.96 -14.40
N ARG A 523 26.28 15.91 -15.46
CA ARG A 523 26.29 16.84 -16.61
C ARG A 523 26.00 16.16 -17.93
N LYS A 524 25.67 14.86 -17.95
CA LYS A 524 25.35 14.16 -19.19
C LYS A 524 24.10 14.76 -19.84
N ILE A 525 24.26 15.22 -21.07
CA ILE A 525 23.20 15.72 -21.94
C ILE A 525 23.15 14.80 -23.15
N ALA A 526 21.95 14.40 -23.54
CA ALA A 526 21.71 13.58 -24.73
C ALA A 526 20.49 14.13 -25.48
N GLN A 527 20.31 13.74 -26.74
CA GLN A 527 19.11 14.05 -27.52
C GLN A 527 18.17 12.85 -27.57
#